data_AF-A0A1C5RU84-F1
#
_entry.id   AF-A0A1C5RU84-F1
#
_cell.length_a   1.000
_cell.length_b   1.000
_cell.length_c   1.000
_cell.angle_alpha   90.00
_cell.angle_beta   90.00
_cell.angle_gamma   90.00
#
_symmetry.space_group_name_H-M   'P 1'
#
loop_
_entity.id
_entity.type
_entity.pdbx_description
1 polymer ?
#
loop_
_entity_poly.entity_id
_entity_poly.type
_entity_poly.pdbx_seq_one_letter_code
_entity_poly.pdbx_strand_id
1 'polypeptide(L)'
;MEECEKLYRLMCFNVFAHNRDDHSKNFSYIYRDEEKRWILSPAYDLTYSNSIGGEHATTVNGNGADPGMDDLLSVAKKIGLGMTKARKAAAEIQECVQERLRDYLSDRIE
;
A
#
# COMPACT_ATOMS: atom_id res chain seq x y z
N MET A 1 -5.28 8.01 14.11
CA MET A 1 -4.38 6.87 13.79
C MET A 1 -5.05 5.83 12.90
N GLU A 2 -6.34 5.55 13.08
CA GLU A 2 -7.09 4.58 12.25
C GLU A 2 -6.93 4.81 10.73
N GLU A 3 -7.14 6.04 10.24
CA GLU A 3 -6.99 6.33 8.80
C GLU A 3 -5.55 6.13 8.29
N CYS A 4 -4.54 6.39 9.13
CA CYS A 4 -3.15 6.12 8.80
C CYS A 4 -2.86 4.61 8.74
N GLU A 5 -3.48 3.80 9.61
CA GLU A 5 -3.38 2.34 9.56
C GLU A 5 -4.04 1.78 8.28
N LYS A 6 -5.20 2.32 7.87
CA LYS A 6 -5.86 1.94 6.61
C LYS A 6 -4.97 2.27 5.41
N LEU A 7 -4.42 3.49 5.35
CA LEU A 7 -3.55 3.93 4.27
C LEU A 7 -2.24 3.12 4.23
N TYR A 8 -1.68 2.76 5.39
CA TYR A 8 -0.52 1.88 5.49
C TYR A 8 -0.80 0.48 4.93
N ARG A 9 -1.98 -0.10 5.21
CA ARG A 9 -2.39 -1.39 4.63
C ARG A 9 -2.53 -1.31 3.11
N LEU A 10 -3.05 -0.21 2.59
CA LEU A 10 -3.14 0.03 1.15
C LEU A 10 -1.76 0.15 0.50
N MET A 11 -0.82 0.87 1.13
CA MET A 11 0.58 0.93 0.69
C MET A 11 1.21 -0.48 0.66
N CYS A 12 0.99 -1.30 1.71
CA CYS A 12 1.47 -2.69 1.71
C CYS A 12 0.88 -3.49 0.55
N PHE A 13 -0.41 -3.32 0.27
CA PHE A 13 -1.07 -4.01 -0.84
C PHE A 13 -0.47 -3.60 -2.17
N ASN A 14 -0.29 -2.30 -2.44
CA ASN A 14 0.27 -1.84 -3.70
C ASN A 14 1.67 -2.41 -3.95
N VAL A 15 2.52 -2.44 -2.92
CA VAL A 15 3.86 -3.02 -2.98
C VAL A 15 3.79 -4.52 -3.31
N PHE A 16 3.05 -5.30 -2.53
CA PHE A 16 3.04 -6.76 -2.70
C PHE A 16 2.28 -7.22 -3.94
N ALA A 17 1.25 -6.50 -4.36
CA ALA A 17 0.42 -6.82 -5.52
C ALA A 17 0.99 -6.24 -6.83
N HIS A 18 2.12 -5.54 -6.77
CA HIS A 18 2.73 -4.86 -7.92
C HIS A 18 1.77 -3.86 -8.60
N ASN A 19 1.08 -3.06 -7.79
CA ASN A 19 0.34 -1.90 -8.27
C ASN A 19 1.24 -0.67 -8.20
N ARG A 20 1.92 -0.36 -9.29
CA ARG A 20 2.84 0.79 -9.39
C ARG A 20 2.15 2.08 -9.87
N ASP A 21 0.93 2.01 -10.36
CA ASP A 21 0.12 3.18 -10.73
C ASP A 21 -0.61 3.79 -9.52
N ASP A 22 0.04 3.77 -8.35
CA ASP A 22 -0.48 4.25 -7.09
C ASP A 22 -0.30 5.77 -6.92
N HIS A 23 -0.72 6.53 -7.94
CA HIS A 23 -0.56 7.98 -7.97
C HIS A 23 -1.57 8.71 -7.07
N SER A 24 -1.34 10.00 -6.81
CA SER A 24 -2.12 10.81 -5.87
C SER A 24 -3.64 10.85 -6.12
N LYS A 25 -4.11 10.64 -7.36
CA LYS A 25 -5.55 10.56 -7.69
C LYS A 25 -6.23 9.24 -7.28
N ASN A 26 -5.45 8.22 -6.90
CA ASN A 26 -5.94 6.93 -6.42
C ASN A 26 -6.18 6.90 -4.91
N PHE A 27 -6.00 8.05 -4.25
CA PHE A 27 -6.33 8.23 -2.84
C PHE A 27 -7.35 9.34 -2.69
N SER A 28 -8.54 8.98 -2.20
CA SER A 28 -9.63 9.92 -1.94
C SER A 28 -10.04 9.91 -0.48
N TYR A 29 -10.72 10.98 -0.07
CA TYR A 29 -11.21 11.17 1.28
C TYR A 29 -12.69 11.51 1.25
N ILE A 30 -13.43 10.96 2.20
CA ILE A 30 -14.86 11.25 2.40
C ILE A 30 -14.97 12.18 3.61
N TYR A 31 -15.62 13.32 3.43
CA TYR A 31 -15.97 14.19 4.55
C TYR A 31 -17.24 13.68 5.22
N ARG A 32 -17.17 13.39 6.52
CA ARG A 32 -18.32 13.01 7.34
C ARG A 32 -18.82 14.22 8.10
N ASP A 33 -19.99 14.72 7.72
CA ASP A 33 -20.53 15.94 8.32
C ASP A 33 -20.87 15.78 9.80
N GLU A 34 -21.46 14.65 10.20
CA GLU A 34 -21.81 14.35 11.59
C GLU A 34 -20.59 14.33 12.52
N GLU A 35 -19.47 13.80 12.03
CA GLU A 35 -18.21 13.68 12.78
C GLU A 35 -17.27 14.89 12.58
N LYS A 36 -17.63 15.82 11.68
CA LYS A 36 -16.82 16.98 11.25
C LYS A 36 -15.36 16.60 10.93
N ARG A 37 -15.15 15.45 10.26
CA ARG A 37 -13.81 14.98 9.90
C ARG A 37 -13.75 14.33 8.53
N TRP A 38 -12.54 14.32 7.97
CA TRP A 38 -12.21 13.53 6.79
C TRP A 38 -11.82 12.10 7.20
N ILE A 39 -12.28 11.14 6.41
CA ILE A 39 -11.88 9.74 6.49
C ILE A 39 -11.31 9.28 5.16
N LEU A 40 -10.47 8.25 5.16
CA LEU A 40 -10.02 7.62 3.92
C LEU A 40 -11.22 6.95 3.25
N SER A 41 -11.35 7.09 1.93
CA SER A 41 -12.34 6.32 1.17
C SER A 41 -11.99 4.83 1.17
N PRO A 42 -12.93 3.93 0.82
CA PRO A 42 -12.57 2.60 0.37
C PRO A 42 -11.50 2.67 -0.74
N ALA A 43 -10.63 1.67 -0.80
CA ALA A 43 -9.63 1.57 -1.87
C ALA A 43 -10.31 1.26 -3.21
N TYR A 44 -9.76 1.78 -4.29
CA TYR A 44 -10.23 1.58 -5.66
C TYR A 44 -9.03 1.60 -6.62
N ASP A 45 -9.26 1.24 -7.88
CA ASP A 45 -8.24 1.18 -8.93
C ASP A 45 -7.02 0.33 -8.55
N LEU A 46 -7.31 -0.87 -8.04
CA LEU A 46 -6.32 -1.83 -7.59
C LEU A 46 -5.99 -2.79 -8.74
N THR A 47 -4.97 -2.47 -9.51
CA THR A 47 -4.59 -3.24 -10.71
C THR A 47 -3.11 -3.57 -10.71
N TYR A 48 -2.74 -4.71 -11.30
CA TYR A 48 -1.34 -5.02 -11.57
C TYR A 48 -0.82 -4.03 -12.63
N SER A 49 0.26 -3.32 -12.33
CA SER A 49 0.74 -2.22 -13.17
C SER A 49 2.24 -1.97 -13.04
N ASN A 50 2.89 -1.58 -14.14
CA ASN A 50 4.31 -1.22 -14.15
C ASN A 50 4.55 0.30 -14.01
N SER A 51 3.50 1.12 -14.19
CA SER A 51 3.57 2.60 -14.18
C SER A 51 4.60 3.18 -15.17
N ILE A 52 4.84 4.49 -15.08
CA ILE A 52 5.81 5.20 -15.92
C ILE A 52 7.23 4.91 -15.43
N GLY A 53 8.09 4.40 -16.31
CA GLY A 53 9.49 4.13 -16.00
C GLY A 53 9.73 2.89 -15.14
N GLY A 54 8.68 2.11 -14.86
CA GLY A 54 8.81 0.90 -14.06
C GLY A 54 8.89 1.16 -12.56
N GLU A 55 8.57 2.36 -12.05
CA GLU A 55 8.59 2.66 -10.62
C GLU A 55 7.18 2.92 -10.07
N HIS A 56 6.98 2.72 -8.77
CA HIS A 56 5.79 3.22 -8.09
C HIS A 56 5.64 4.73 -8.31
N ALA A 57 4.43 5.17 -8.64
CA ALA A 57 4.10 6.58 -8.75
C ALA A 57 4.25 7.30 -7.39
N THR A 58 4.07 6.57 -6.29
CA THR A 58 4.38 7.04 -4.93
C THR A 58 5.51 6.22 -4.32
N THR A 59 6.71 6.80 -4.19
CA THR A 59 7.86 6.10 -3.58
C THR A 59 7.58 5.65 -2.15
N VAL A 60 8.03 4.46 -1.78
CA VAL A 60 7.96 3.94 -0.41
C VAL A 60 9.34 4.08 0.21
N ASN A 61 9.46 4.90 1.26
CA ASN A 61 10.76 5.17 1.90
C ASN A 61 11.85 5.72 0.94
N GLY A 62 11.45 6.33 -0.18
CA GLY A 62 12.36 6.79 -1.24
C GLY A 62 12.73 5.73 -2.27
N ASN A 63 12.22 4.50 -2.14
CA ASN A 63 12.35 3.43 -3.12
C ASN A 63 11.09 3.38 -4.01
N GLY A 64 11.25 3.67 -5.30
CA GLY A 64 10.20 3.52 -6.32
C GLY A 64 10.33 2.24 -7.14
N ALA A 65 11.54 1.70 -7.28
CA ALA A 65 11.82 0.61 -8.23
C ALA A 65 11.36 -0.77 -7.74
N ASP A 66 11.63 -1.12 -6.48
CA ASP A 66 11.17 -2.39 -5.89
C ASP A 66 11.14 -2.28 -4.36
N PRO A 67 10.19 -1.53 -3.79
CA PRO A 67 10.06 -1.43 -2.34
C PRO A 67 9.70 -2.77 -1.70
N GLY A 68 10.27 -3.02 -0.52
CA GLY A 68 10.07 -4.28 0.21
C GLY A 68 9.53 -4.10 1.62
N MET A 69 9.49 -5.20 2.38
CA MET A 69 9.06 -5.21 3.78
C MET A 69 9.82 -4.19 4.64
N ASP A 70 11.12 -4.04 4.45
CA ASP A 70 11.94 -3.10 5.23
C ASP A 70 11.61 -1.63 4.93
N ASP A 71 11.25 -1.31 3.67
CA ASP A 71 10.79 0.02 3.29
C ASP A 71 9.43 0.33 3.92
N LEU A 72 8.50 -0.62 3.86
CA LEU A 72 7.18 -0.51 4.49
C LEU A 72 7.32 -0.27 6.01
N LEU A 73 8.13 -1.06 6.70
CA LEU A 73 8.37 -0.91 8.14
C LEU A 73 9.09 0.41 8.48
N SER A 74 9.98 0.88 7.60
CA SER A 74 10.64 2.18 7.75
C SER A 74 9.63 3.34 7.65
N VAL A 75 8.69 3.27 6.70
CA VAL A 75 7.57 4.24 6.63
C VAL A 75 6.74 4.16 7.91
N ALA A 76 6.32 2.96 8.34
CA ALA A 76 5.52 2.76 9.54
C ALA A 76 6.14 3.42 10.77
N LYS A 77 7.45 3.24 10.96
CA LYS A 77 8.22 3.86 12.05
C LYS A 77 8.21 5.39 11.93
N LYS A 78 8.45 5.94 10.74
CA LYS A 78 8.48 7.40 10.49
C LYS A 78 7.13 8.07 10.74
N ILE A 79 6.02 7.41 10.42
CA ILE A 79 4.65 7.93 10.64
C ILE A 79 4.10 7.64 12.05
N GLY A 80 4.88 6.98 12.92
CA GLY A 80 4.52 6.74 14.32
C GLY A 80 3.55 5.58 14.54
N LEU A 81 3.46 4.61 13.63
CA LEU A 81 2.68 3.39 13.86
C LEU A 81 3.38 2.47 14.89
N GLY A 82 2.57 1.79 15.70
CA GLY A 82 3.08 0.76 16.61
C GLY A 82 3.69 -0.39 15.81
N MET A 83 4.99 -0.64 15.97
CA MET A 83 5.74 -1.57 15.11
C MET A 83 5.20 -3.01 15.12
N THR A 84 4.68 -3.48 16.26
CA THR A 84 4.03 -4.80 16.33
C THR A 84 2.80 -4.88 15.43
N LYS A 85 1.97 -3.83 15.43
CA LYS A 85 0.78 -3.75 14.58
C LYS A 85 1.17 -3.60 13.10
N ALA A 86 2.14 -2.73 12.80
CA ALA A 86 2.61 -2.51 11.44
C ALA A 86 3.18 -3.78 10.81
N ARG A 87 4.00 -4.53 11.55
CA ARG A 87 4.55 -5.82 11.09
C ARG A 87 3.45 -6.86 10.86
N LYS A 88 2.50 -6.96 11.79
CA LYS A 88 1.35 -7.87 11.64
C LYS A 88 0.53 -7.52 10.41
N ALA A 89 0.18 -6.24 10.23
CA ALA A 89 -0.61 -5.79 9.09
C ALA A 89 0.10 -6.03 7.75
N ALA A 90 1.40 -5.73 7.65
CA ALA A 90 2.16 -5.99 6.43
C ALA A 90 2.22 -7.49 6.10
N ALA A 91 2.47 -8.35 7.11
CA ALA A 91 2.51 -9.80 6.93
C ALA A 91 1.15 -10.37 6.49
N GLU A 92 0.05 -9.94 7.12
CA GLU A 92 -1.31 -10.35 6.73
C GLU A 92 -1.62 -10.00 5.27
N ILE A 93 -1.25 -8.78 4.84
CA ILE A 93 -1.48 -8.36 3.46
C ILE A 93 -0.58 -9.14 2.50
N GLN A 94 0.69 -9.37 2.84
CA GLN A 94 1.60 -10.16 2.04
C GLN A 94 1.07 -11.58 1.83
N GLU A 95 0.64 -12.25 2.90
CA GLU A 95 0.06 -13.59 2.85
C GLU A 95 -1.21 -13.62 1.98
N CYS A 96 -2.12 -12.67 2.19
CA CYS A 96 -3.35 -12.57 1.40
C CYS A 96 -3.06 -12.37 -0.10
N VAL A 97 -2.13 -11.48 -0.44
CA VAL A 97 -1.72 -11.23 -1.83
C VAL A 97 -1.07 -12.47 -2.45
N GLN A 98 -0.15 -13.13 -1.73
CA GLN A 98 0.50 -14.35 -2.21
C GLN A 98 -0.49 -15.50 -2.39
N GLU A 99 -1.50 -15.62 -1.54
CA GLU A 99 -2.53 -16.66 -1.65
C GLU A 99 -3.51 -16.37 -2.79
N ARG A 100 -4.00 -15.13 -2.89
CA ARG A 100 -5.12 -14.76 -3.78
C ARG A 100 -4.69 -14.33 -5.16
N LEU A 101 -3.48 -13.79 -5.32
CA LEU A 101 -2.96 -13.24 -6.57
C LEU A 101 -1.77 -14.03 -7.12
N ARG A 102 -1.49 -15.22 -6.57
CA ARG A 102 -0.34 -16.05 -6.93
C ARG A 102 -0.14 -16.15 -8.43
N ASP A 103 -1.18 -16.52 -9.15
CA ASP A 103 -1.13 -16.84 -10.59
C ASP A 103 -0.80 -15.60 -11.44
N TYR A 104 -1.17 -14.40 -10.96
CA TYR A 104 -0.86 -13.13 -11.62
C TYR A 104 0.53 -12.61 -11.28
N LEU A 105 1.10 -13.02 -10.14
CA LEU A 105 2.42 -12.61 -9.69
C LEU A 105 3.54 -13.59 -10.09
N SER A 106 3.18 -14.84 -10.44
CA SER A 106 4.11 -15.88 -10.89
C SER A 106 4.71 -15.62 -12.28
N ASP A 107 4.10 -14.75 -13.08
CA ASP A 107 4.62 -14.33 -14.39
C ASP A 107 5.86 -13.40 -14.28
N ARG A 108 6.38 -13.19 -13.07
CA ARG A 108 7.68 -12.54 -12.81
C ARG A 108 8.90 -13.41 -13.18
N ILE A 109 8.70 -14.57 -13.82
CA ILE A 109 9.80 -15.41 -14.34
C ILE A 109 9.93 -15.15 -15.85
N GLU A 110 10.53 -14.01 -16.22
CA GLU A 110 11.33 -13.87 -17.44
C GLU A 110 12.59 -13.03 -17.13
#